data_AF-A0A968Y335-F1
#
_entry.id   AF-A0A968Y335-F1
#
_cell.length_a   1.000
_cell.length_b   1.000
_cell.length_c   1.000
_cell.angle_alpha   90.00
_cell.angle_beta   90.00
_cell.angle_gamma   90.00
#
_symmetry.space_group_name_H-M   'P 1'
#
loop_
_entity.id
_entity.type
_entity.pdbx_description
1 polymer ?
#
loop_
_entity_poly.entity_id
_entity_poly.type
_entity_poly.pdbx_seq_one_letter_code
_entity_poly.pdbx_strand_id
1 'polypeptide(L)'
;MQATQITTFQALRHSFKLLIQAAPREISYSIALNIIRGAAPSAVLFLDKLIIDEVSHLLSQTQTAQPLDLMLSQPVLLWSIVGVLSFKLLDDALDTIGDILTSSQRDRVQGFVQEKVLEKVANFDDIAL
;
A
#
# COMPACT_ATOMS: atom_id res chain seq x y z
N MET A 1 -20.74 -13.52 -36.57
CA MET A 1 -20.46 -12.45 -35.59
C MET A 1 -19.15 -11.79 -35.97
N GLN A 2 -19.15 -10.49 -36.34
CA GLN A 2 -17.90 -9.78 -36.63
C GLN A 2 -17.22 -9.40 -35.31
N ALA A 3 -15.98 -9.83 -35.12
CA ALA A 3 -15.14 -9.38 -34.02
C ALA A 3 -14.94 -7.87 -34.17
N THR A 4 -15.64 -7.08 -33.35
CA THR A 4 -15.46 -5.63 -33.29
C THR A 4 -13.99 -5.39 -32.98
N GLN A 5 -13.24 -4.77 -33.90
CA GLN A 5 -11.84 -4.45 -33.68
C GLN A 5 -11.75 -3.33 -32.65
N ILE A 6 -11.70 -3.71 -31.37
CA ILE A 6 -11.57 -2.78 -30.27
C ILE A 6 -10.13 -2.26 -30.31
N THR A 7 -9.94 -0.95 -30.50
CA THR A 7 -8.62 -0.33 -30.38
C THR A 7 -8.11 -0.54 -28.95
N THR A 8 -6.79 -0.73 -28.78
CA THR A 8 -6.15 -0.98 -27.46
C THR A 8 -6.61 0.00 -26.38
N PHE A 9 -6.83 1.26 -26.74
CA PHE A 9 -7.35 2.30 -25.83
C PHE A 9 -8.79 2.06 -25.39
N GLN A 10 -9.67 1.60 -26.28
CA GLN A 10 -11.06 1.27 -25.94
C GLN A 10 -11.14 0.02 -25.05
N ALA A 11 -10.28 -0.97 -25.30
CA ALA A 11 -10.16 -2.15 -24.44
C ALA A 11 -9.69 -1.75 -23.03
N LEU A 12 -8.65 -0.91 -22.94
CA LEU A 12 -8.15 -0.39 -21.67
C LEU A 12 -9.22 0.38 -20.89
N ARG A 13 -9.95 1.29 -21.56
CA ARG A 13 -11.05 2.04 -20.93
C ARG A 13 -12.16 1.12 -20.44
N HIS A 14 -12.50 0.09 -21.20
CA HIS A 14 -13.50 -0.89 -20.81
C HIS A 14 -13.05 -1.70 -19.59
N SER A 15 -11.79 -2.14 -19.56
CA SER A 15 -11.18 -2.82 -18.42
C SER A 15 -11.19 -1.97 -17.16
N PHE A 16 -10.80 -0.69 -17.25
CA PHE A 16 -10.90 0.24 -16.12
C PHE A 16 -12.32 0.39 -15.61
N LYS A 17 -13.30 0.52 -16.52
CA LYS A 17 -14.71 0.63 -16.14
C LYS A 17 -15.21 -0.63 -15.42
N LEU A 18 -14.82 -1.81 -15.89
CA LEU A 18 -15.16 -3.08 -15.23
C LEU A 18 -14.49 -3.19 -13.85
N LEU A 19 -13.24 -2.77 -13.72
CA LEU A 19 -12.51 -2.79 -12.44
C LEU A 19 -13.17 -1.86 -11.40
N ILE A 20 -13.53 -0.64 -11.81
CA ILE A 20 -14.24 0.34 -10.96
C ILE A 20 -15.62 -0.17 -10.55
N GLN A 21 -16.35 -0.85 -11.45
CA GLN A 21 -17.67 -1.42 -11.13
C GLN A 21 -17.56 -2.66 -10.25
N ALA A 22 -16.57 -3.50 -10.50
CA ALA A 22 -16.36 -4.73 -9.75
C ALA A 22 -15.84 -4.46 -8.34
N ALA A 23 -14.98 -3.44 -8.15
CA ALA A 23 -14.18 -3.22 -6.94
C ALA A 23 -14.09 -1.78 -6.37
N PRO A 24 -15.18 -0.99 -6.25
CA PRO A 24 -15.06 0.44 -5.91
C PRO A 24 -14.48 0.73 -4.52
N ARG A 25 -14.86 -0.05 -3.50
CA ARG A 25 -14.39 0.16 -2.12
C ARG A 25 -12.93 -0.24 -1.93
N GLU A 26 -12.51 -1.35 -2.51
CA GLU A 26 -11.14 -1.82 -2.36
C GLU A 26 -10.15 -0.93 -3.10
N ILE A 27 -10.51 -0.39 -4.27
CA ILE A 27 -9.70 0.61 -4.97
C ILE A 27 -9.44 1.82 -4.07
N SER A 28 -10.49 2.32 -3.40
CA SER A 28 -10.33 3.45 -2.47
C SER A 28 -9.40 3.11 -1.31
N TYR A 29 -9.51 1.90 -0.74
CA TYR A 29 -8.63 1.46 0.33
C TYR A 29 -7.18 1.28 -0.16
N SER A 30 -6.96 0.77 -1.38
CA SER A 30 -5.61 0.66 -1.96
C SER A 30 -4.99 2.02 -2.23
N ILE A 31 -5.77 3.00 -2.69
CA ILE A 31 -5.29 4.38 -2.86
C ILE A 31 -4.87 4.97 -1.51
N ALA A 32 -5.73 4.84 -0.48
CA ALA A 32 -5.40 5.33 0.85
C ALA A 32 -4.16 4.64 1.43
N LEU A 33 -4.07 3.32 1.29
CA LEU A 33 -2.93 2.53 1.74
C LEU A 33 -1.63 2.95 1.02
N ASN A 34 -1.68 3.16 -0.29
CA ASN A 34 -0.52 3.61 -1.06
C ASN A 34 -0.05 5.02 -0.68
N ILE A 35 -0.97 5.92 -0.33
CA ILE A 35 -0.61 7.25 0.17
C ILE A 35 0.12 7.13 1.51
N ILE A 36 -0.40 6.31 2.44
CA ILE A 36 0.21 6.10 3.76
C ILE A 36 1.58 5.44 3.61
N ARG A 37 1.68 4.36 2.82
CA ARG A 37 2.96 3.70 2.52
C ARG A 37 3.95 4.65 1.83
N GLY A 38 3.49 5.49 0.91
CA GLY A 38 4.35 6.48 0.25
C GLY A 38 4.89 7.55 1.20
N ALA A 39 4.14 7.90 2.25
CA ALA A 39 4.54 8.88 3.25
C ALA A 39 5.44 8.29 4.36
N ALA A 40 5.35 6.99 4.64
CA ALA A 40 6.10 6.32 5.70
C ALA A 40 7.64 6.49 5.58
N PRO A 41 8.27 6.30 4.41
CA PRO A 41 9.72 6.52 4.24
C PRO A 41 10.14 7.96 4.58
N SER A 42 9.30 8.95 4.25
CA SER A 42 9.57 10.35 4.55
C SER A 42 9.52 10.64 6.05
N ALA A 43 8.57 10.02 6.77
CA ALA A 43 8.49 10.12 8.23
C ALA A 43 9.70 9.48 8.91
N VAL A 44 10.16 8.32 8.43
CA VAL A 44 11.36 7.66 8.95
C VAL A 44 12.61 8.53 8.74
N LEU A 45 12.80 9.10 7.54
CA LEU A 45 13.93 9.99 7.26
C LEU A 45 13.93 11.24 8.15
N PHE A 46 12.76 11.78 8.47
CA PHE A 46 12.63 12.90 9.39
C PHE A 46 13.08 12.52 10.81
N LEU A 47 12.66 11.35 11.30
CA LEU A 47 13.07 10.85 12.62
C LEU A 47 14.56 10.53 12.67
N ASP A 48 15.11 9.91 11.63
CA ASP A 48 16.55 9.63 11.53
C ASP A 48 17.37 10.92 11.60
N LYS A 49 16.93 11.98 10.90
CA LYS A 49 17.57 13.30 11.00
C LYS A 49 17.53 13.84 12.43
N LEU A 50 16.38 13.75 13.09
CA LEU A 50 16.21 14.25 14.46
C LEU A 50 17.11 13.51 15.45
N ILE A 51 17.28 12.18 15.27
CA ILE A 51 18.23 11.37 16.05
C ILE A 51 19.67 11.85 15.80
N ILE A 52 20.06 12.04 14.54
CA ILE A 52 21.42 12.48 14.18
C ILE A 52 21.72 13.85 14.77
N ASP A 53 20.78 14.80 14.69
CA ASP A 53 20.96 16.16 15.21
C ASP A 53 21.14 16.13 16.74
N GLU A 54 20.31 15.37 17.45
CA GLU A 54 20.38 15.27 18.91
C GLU A 54 21.66 14.55 19.38
N VAL A 55 22.01 13.44 18.74
CA VAL A 55 23.27 12.71 19.04
C VAL A 55 24.48 13.61 18.77
N SER A 56 24.49 14.35 17.67
CA SER A 56 25.58 15.26 17.30
C SER A 56 25.71 16.42 18.28
N HIS A 57 24.60 16.97 18.74
CA HIS A 57 24.56 18.01 19.76
C HIS A 57 25.12 17.50 21.10
N LEU A 58 24.71 16.30 21.53
CA LEU A 58 25.14 15.71 22.79
C LEU A 58 26.62 15.32 22.79
N LEU A 59 27.13 14.79 21.68
CA LEU A 59 28.56 14.52 21.49
C LEU A 59 29.41 15.80 21.51
N SER A 60 28.86 16.91 21.02
CA SER A 60 29.54 18.21 21.04
C SER A 60 29.62 18.81 22.44
N GLN A 61 28.67 18.47 23.32
CA GLN A 61 28.60 19.00 24.70
C GLN A 61 29.24 18.09 25.75
N THR A 62 29.27 16.77 25.52
CA THR A 62 29.68 15.80 26.54
C THR A 62 30.86 14.98 26.04
N GLN A 63 32.05 15.25 26.58
CA GLN A 63 33.18 14.33 26.44
C GLN A 63 32.91 13.12 27.34
N THR A 64 32.74 11.93 26.75
CA THR A 64 32.93 10.61 27.38
C THR A 64 31.89 10.12 28.41
N ALA A 65 30.59 10.25 28.16
CA ALA A 65 29.59 9.42 28.87
C ALA A 65 29.26 8.15 28.06
N GLN A 66 28.99 7.04 28.74
CA GLN A 66 28.62 5.77 28.10
C GLN A 66 27.33 5.98 27.27
N PRO A 67 27.30 5.53 26.00
CA PRO A 67 26.22 5.84 25.07
C PRO A 67 24.83 5.34 25.53
N LEU A 68 24.79 4.26 26.32
CA LEU A 68 23.55 3.74 26.88
C LEU A 68 22.93 4.68 27.92
N ASP A 69 23.78 5.32 28.74
CA ASP A 69 23.36 6.20 29.83
C ASP A 69 22.88 7.56 29.27
N LEU A 70 23.51 8.02 28.18
CA LEU A 70 23.05 9.16 27.38
C LEU A 70 21.69 8.90 26.72
N MET A 71 21.45 7.70 26.17
CA MET A 71 20.15 7.33 25.61
C MET A 71 19.04 7.29 26.66
N LEU A 72 19.32 6.78 27.87
CA LEU A 72 18.35 6.69 28.96
C LEU A 72 18.05 8.05 29.61
N SER A 73 19.03 8.96 29.62
CA SER A 73 18.88 10.30 30.21
C SER A 73 18.24 11.32 29.27
N GLN A 74 18.22 11.06 27.95
CA GLN A 74 17.64 11.96 26.94
C GLN A 74 16.31 11.42 26.40
N PRO A 75 15.15 11.89 26.90
CA PRO A 75 13.85 11.35 26.53
C PRO A 75 13.54 11.52 25.03
N VAL A 76 14.02 12.60 24.41
CA VAL A 76 13.81 12.87 22.98
C VAL A 76 14.44 11.78 22.10
N LEU A 77 15.65 11.34 22.45
CA LEU A 77 16.39 10.30 21.74
C LEU A 77 15.70 8.94 21.84
N LEU A 78 15.27 8.60 23.06
CA LEU A 78 14.49 7.39 23.34
C LEU A 78 13.18 7.35 22.55
N TRP A 79 12.40 8.43 22.60
CA TRP A 79 11.14 8.52 21.86
C TRP A 79 11.32 8.45 20.35
N SER A 80 12.42 9.00 19.83
CA SER A 80 12.72 8.96 18.40
C SER A 80 13.07 7.54 17.93
N ILE A 81 13.86 6.80 18.71
CA ILE A 81 14.20 5.40 18.41
C ILE A 81 12.96 4.51 18.51
N VAL A 82 12.15 4.68 19.56
CA VAL A 82 10.86 3.98 19.69
C VAL A 82 9.94 4.32 18.52
N GLY A 83 9.92 5.58 18.09
CA GLY A 83 9.18 6.05 16.91
C GLY A 83 9.62 5.31 15.66
N VAL A 84 10.92 5.26 15.36
CA VAL A 84 11.46 4.56 14.19
C VAL A 84 11.12 3.07 14.22
N LEU A 85 11.29 2.41 15.36
CA LEU A 85 10.93 0.98 15.50
C LEU A 85 9.43 0.76 15.28
N SER A 86 8.59 1.63 15.83
CA SER A 86 7.13 1.55 15.66
C SER A 86 6.74 1.77 14.19
N PHE A 87 7.36 2.73 13.51
CA PHE A 87 7.13 2.97 12.09
C PHE A 87 7.55 1.79 11.23
N LYS A 88 8.68 1.14 11.52
CA LYS A 88 9.10 -0.07 10.78
C LYS A 88 8.13 -1.22 10.96
N LEU A 89 7.69 -1.49 12.19
CA LEU A 89 6.68 -2.52 12.46
C LEU A 89 5.34 -2.20 11.79
N LEU A 90 4.97 -0.92 11.76
CA LEU A 90 3.77 -0.47 11.08
C LEU A 90 3.89 -0.64 9.56
N ASP A 91 5.05 -0.34 8.98
CA ASP A 91 5.33 -0.52 7.54
C ASP A 91 5.21 -2.00 7.15
N ASP A 92 5.84 -2.92 7.92
CA ASP A 92 5.72 -4.37 7.70
C ASP A 92 4.26 -4.86 7.77
N ALA A 93 3.48 -4.32 8.71
CA ALA A 93 2.06 -4.64 8.84
C ALA A 93 1.24 -4.08 7.66
N LEU A 94 1.51 -2.85 7.24
CA LEU A 94 0.88 -2.24 6.07
C LEU A 94 1.21 -3.03 4.81
N ASP A 95 2.43 -3.54 4.68
CA ASP A 95 2.89 -4.44 3.61
C ASP A 95 2.02 -5.68 3.50
N THR A 96 1.87 -6.40 4.60
CA THR A 96 1.00 -7.57 4.69
C THR A 96 -0.46 -7.25 4.32
N ILE A 97 -1.01 -6.13 4.82
CA ILE A 97 -2.40 -5.74 4.55
C ILE A 97 -2.62 -5.43 3.06
N GLY A 98 -1.67 -4.79 2.39
CA GLY A 98 -1.85 -4.45 0.98
C GLY A 98 -1.73 -5.65 0.05
N ASP A 99 -0.96 -6.67 0.43
CA ASP A 99 -0.94 -7.94 -0.31
C ASP A 99 -2.30 -8.63 -0.24
N ILE A 100 -2.93 -8.65 0.95
CA ILE A 100 -4.28 -9.18 1.16
C ILE A 100 -5.33 -8.37 0.40
N LEU A 101 -5.22 -7.03 0.40
CA LEU A 101 -6.17 -6.17 -0.30
C LEU A 101 -6.07 -6.32 -1.82
N THR A 102 -4.85 -6.52 -2.33
CA THR A 102 -4.59 -6.73 -3.76
C THR A 102 -5.08 -8.10 -4.22
N SER A 103 -4.86 -9.15 -3.42
CA SER A 103 -5.40 -10.48 -3.72
C SER A 103 -6.93 -10.48 -3.68
N SER A 104 -7.53 -9.84 -2.68
CA SER A 104 -8.98 -9.69 -2.58
C SER A 104 -9.60 -8.95 -3.77
N GLN A 105 -8.98 -7.85 -4.23
CA GLN A 105 -9.42 -7.15 -5.45
C GLN A 105 -9.37 -8.04 -6.67
N ARG A 106 -8.26 -8.77 -6.83
CA ARG A 106 -8.07 -9.66 -7.97
C ARG A 106 -9.16 -10.74 -7.99
N ASP A 107 -9.45 -11.35 -6.85
CA ASP A 107 -10.46 -12.40 -6.73
C ASP A 107 -11.86 -11.85 -7.04
N ARG A 108 -12.20 -10.65 -6.56
CA ARG A 108 -13.50 -10.03 -6.84
C ARG A 108 -13.69 -9.64 -8.30
N VAL A 109 -12.66 -9.06 -8.91
CA VAL A 109 -12.68 -8.73 -10.34
C VAL A 109 -12.79 -10.01 -11.17
N GLN A 110 -12.04 -11.05 -10.82
CA GLN A 110 -12.09 -12.33 -11.50
C GLN A 110 -13.47 -12.98 -11.38
N GLY A 111 -14.06 -13.02 -10.18
CA GLY A 111 -15.40 -13.54 -9.95
C GLY A 111 -16.47 -12.80 -10.77
N PHE A 112 -16.44 -11.47 -10.76
CA PHE A 112 -17.37 -10.64 -11.54
C PHE A 112 -17.25 -10.86 -13.05
N VAL A 113 -16.04 -11.04 -13.57
CA VAL A 113 -15.82 -11.33 -14.99
C VAL A 113 -16.27 -12.75 -15.34
N GLN A 114 -15.98 -13.73 -14.48
CA GLN A 114 -16.44 -15.12 -14.67
C GLN A 114 -17.96 -15.22 -14.70
N GLU A 115 -18.65 -14.51 -13.79
CA GLU A 115 -20.12 -14.43 -13.77
C GLU A 115 -20.67 -13.89 -15.09
N LYS A 116 -20.13 -12.76 -15.58
CA LYS A 116 -20.55 -12.19 -16.87
C LYS A 116 -20.28 -13.09 -18.07
N VAL A 117 -19.16 -13.79 -18.07
CA VAL A 117 -18.84 -14.75 -19.13
C VAL A 117 -19.79 -15.94 -19.07
N LEU A 118 -20.08 -16.47 -17.88
CA LEU A 118 -20.99 -17.59 -17.69
C LEU A 118 -22.42 -17.20 -18.08
N GLU A 119 -22.92 -16.04 -17.66
CA GLU A 119 -24.21 -15.50 -18.07
C GLU A 119 -24.28 -15.33 -19.59
N LYS A 120 -23.19 -14.85 -20.20
CA LYS A 120 -23.14 -14.70 -21.67
C LYS A 120 -23.18 -16.05 -22.37
N VAL A 121 -22.44 -17.05 -21.90
CA VAL A 121 -22.39 -18.42 -22.44
C VAL A 121 -23.71 -19.17 -22.22
N ALA A 122 -24.33 -19.02 -21.06
CA ALA A 122 -25.60 -19.67 -20.73
C ALA A 122 -26.78 -19.06 -21.49
N ASN A 123 -26.72 -17.77 -21.80
CA ASN A 123 -27.71 -17.07 -22.63
C ASN A 123 -27.28 -16.94 -24.10
N PHE A 124 -26.26 -17.70 -24.54
CA PHE A 124 -26.09 -17.94 -25.96
C PHE A 124 -27.24 -18.86 -26.35
N ASP A 125 -28.25 -18.25 -26.98
CA ASP A 125 -29.40 -18.93 -27.55
C ASP A 125 -28.89 -20.14 -28.33
N ASP A 126 -29.50 -21.28 -28.04
CA ASP A 126 -29.21 -22.57 -28.63
C ASP A 126 -29.27 -22.41 -30.15
N ILE A 127 -28.11 -22.28 -30.82
CA ILE A 127 -28.02 -22.21 -32.29
C ILE A 127 -28.20 -23.63 -32.89
N ALA A 128 -28.99 -24.46 -32.21
CA ALA A 128 -29.38 -25.81 -32.60
C ALA A 128 -30.91 -25.95 -32.52
N LEU A 129 -31.62 -25.14 -33.30
CA LEU A 129 -32.97 -25.44 -33.77
C LEU A 129 -33.21 -24.85 -35.16
#